data_AF-A0AAN7VIT7-F1
#
_entry.id   AF-A0AAN7VIT7-F1
#
_cell.length_a   1.000
_cell.length_b   1.000
_cell.length_c   1.000
_cell.angle_alpha   90.00
_cell.angle_beta   90.00
_cell.angle_gamma   90.00
#
_symmetry.space_group_name_H-M   'P 1'
#
loop_
_entity.id
_entity.type
_entity.pdbx_description
1 polymer ?
#
loop_
_entity_poly.entity_id
_entity_poly.type
_entity_poly.pdbx_seq_one_letter_code
_entity_poly.pdbx_strand_id
1 'polypeptide(L)'
;MKLGDTFASYEELVAALDSYSKREYVSFWKRDARTISAARKKTERFIDSKLKYYQLKYTCIKGGRNFKSAGKGKKVSSTYKSGCDAHIMLRASMCGTKLQIISIKTEHNHTISKVTFGSRYLY
;
A
#
# COMPACT_ATOMS: atom_id res chain seq x y z
N MET A 1 6.92 11.16 -1.14
CA MET A 1 5.53 10.94 -0.69
C MET A 1 5.42 11.35 0.76
N LYS A 2 4.43 12.19 1.09
CA LYS A 2 4.10 12.64 2.44
C LYS A 2 2.59 12.66 2.65
N LEU A 3 2.16 12.77 3.91
CA LEU A 3 0.74 12.86 4.24
C LEU A 3 0.12 14.09 3.54
N GLY A 4 -1.03 13.90 2.91
CA GLY A 4 -1.73 14.95 2.17
C GLY A 4 -1.36 15.09 0.68
N ASP A 5 -0.30 14.42 0.19
CA ASP A 5 -0.03 14.38 -1.26
C ASP A 5 -1.24 13.85 -2.04
N THR A 6 -1.49 14.45 -3.21
CA THR A 6 -2.59 14.07 -4.10
C THR A 6 -2.09 13.71 -5.48
N PHE A 7 -2.69 12.68 -6.08
CA PHE A 7 -2.40 12.19 -7.43
C PHE A 7 -3.67 12.27 -8.27
N ALA A 8 -3.56 12.76 -9.50
CA ALA A 8 -4.70 12.84 -10.42
C ALA A 8 -5.00 11.48 -11.06
N SER A 9 -4.02 10.59 -11.16
CA SER A 9 -4.20 9.25 -11.71
C SER A 9 -3.53 8.16 -10.88
N TYR A 10 -3.93 6.91 -11.14
CA TYR A 10 -3.26 5.73 -10.59
C TYR A 10 -1.81 5.61 -11.08
N GLU A 11 -1.52 6.08 -12.29
CA GLU A 11 -0.19 5.99 -12.89
C GLU A 11 0.80 6.94 -12.21
N GLU A 12 0.39 8.18 -11.93
CA GLU A 12 1.20 9.12 -11.15
C GLU A 12 1.54 8.56 -9.77
N LEU A 13 0.55 7.93 -9.11
CA LEU A 13 0.76 7.25 -7.85
C LEU A 13 1.81 6.13 -7.97
N VAL A 14 1.73 5.30 -9.01
CA VAL A 14 2.67 4.20 -9.21
C VAL A 14 4.08 4.73 -9.46
N ALA A 15 4.23 5.77 -10.29
CA ALA A 15 5.53 6.40 -10.57
C ALA A 15 6.14 7.04 -9.31
N ALA A 16 5.32 7.74 -8.52
CA ALA A 16 5.75 8.34 -7.26
C ALA A 16 6.12 7.27 -6.22
N LEU A 17 5.35 6.18 -6.15
CA LEU A 17 5.64 5.05 -5.26
C LEU A 17 6.92 4.34 -5.66
N ASP A 18 7.17 4.15 -6.96
CA ASP A 18 8.39 3.55 -7.48
C ASP A 18 9.63 4.40 -7.14
N SER A 19 9.54 5.71 -7.39
CA SER A 19 10.61 6.65 -7.05
C SER A 19 10.89 6.67 -5.55
N TYR A 20 9.84 6.64 -4.73
CA TYR A 20 9.96 6.56 -3.28
C TYR A 20 10.60 5.23 -2.82
N SER A 21 10.18 4.13 -3.43
CA SER A 21 10.70 2.78 -3.16
C SER A 21 12.19 2.70 -3.47
N LYS A 22 12.63 3.28 -4.58
CA LYS A 22 14.05 3.36 -4.97
C LYS A 22 14.88 4.25 -4.05
N ARG A 23 14.34 5.40 -3.64
CA ARG A 23 15.05 6.36 -2.77
C ARG A 23 15.28 5.81 -1.37
N GLU A 24 14.26 5.18 -0.80
CA GLU A 24 14.32 4.65 0.56
C GLU A 24 14.76 3.17 0.59
N TYR A 25 15.00 2.55 -0.57
CA TYR A 25 15.30 1.12 -0.71
C TYR A 25 14.22 0.18 -0.11
N VAL A 26 12.97 0.61 -0.12
CA VAL A 26 11.83 -0.13 0.43
C VAL A 26 10.96 -0.70 -0.67
N SER A 27 10.68 -2.00 -0.63
CA SER A 27 9.67 -2.62 -1.50
C SER A 27 8.29 -2.58 -0.84
N PHE A 28 7.36 -1.87 -1.47
CA PHE A 28 5.94 -1.90 -1.12
C PHE A 28 5.14 -2.84 -2.03
N TRP A 29 4.13 -3.50 -1.48
CA TRP A 29 3.17 -4.31 -2.24
C TRP A 29 1.74 -3.88 -1.92
N LYS A 30 0.83 -4.06 -2.87
CA LYS A 30 -0.60 -3.74 -2.72
C LYS A 30 -1.24 -4.77 -1.78
N ARG A 31 -1.49 -4.36 -0.54
CA ARG A 31 -2.10 -5.22 0.49
C ARG A 31 -3.61 -5.28 0.35
N ASP A 32 -4.24 -4.12 0.32
CA ASP A 32 -5.69 -3.99 0.24
C ASP A 32 -6.03 -2.97 -0.85
N ALA A 33 -7.05 -3.27 -1.65
CA ALA A 33 -7.55 -2.37 -2.67
C ALA A 33 -9.08 -2.45 -2.70
N ARG A 34 -9.71 -1.29 -2.60
CA ARG A 34 -11.15 -1.15 -2.79
C ARG A 34 -11.39 -0.44 -4.11
N THR A 35 -11.98 -1.13 -5.07
CA THR A 35 -12.34 -0.57 -6.37
C THR A 35 -13.50 0.43 -6.22
N ILE A 36 -13.65 1.31 -7.20
CA ILE A 36 -14.78 2.26 -7.23
C ILE A 36 -16.12 1.50 -7.26
N SER A 37 -16.23 0.45 -8.07
CA SER A 37 -17.44 -0.41 -8.12
C SER A 37 -17.78 -1.01 -6.75
N ALA A 38 -16.79 -1.51 -6.01
CA ALA A 38 -17.00 -2.01 -4.65
C ALA A 38 -17.32 -0.90 -3.62
N ALA A 39 -16.87 0.33 -3.88
CA ALA A 39 -17.24 1.49 -3.06
C ALA A 39 -18.68 1.92 -3.32
N ARG A 40 -19.14 1.94 -4.58
CA ARG A 40 -20.49 2.34 -4.99
C ARG A 40 -21.60 1.59 -4.28
N LYS A 41 -21.38 0.32 -3.92
CA LYS A 41 -22.30 -0.48 -3.09
C LYS A 41 -22.60 0.11 -1.70
N LYS A 42 -21.76 1.03 -1.21
CA LYS A 42 -21.89 1.65 0.13
C LYS A 42 -21.83 3.19 0.11
N THR A 43 -21.59 3.80 -1.05
CA THR A 43 -21.53 5.26 -1.16
C THR A 43 -21.96 5.71 -2.55
N GLU A 44 -22.87 6.69 -2.61
CA GLU A 44 -23.34 7.31 -3.85
C GLU A 44 -22.42 8.44 -4.33
N ARG A 45 -21.37 8.75 -3.56
CA ARG A 45 -20.45 9.83 -3.84
C ARG A 45 -19.80 9.69 -5.22
N PHE A 46 -19.72 10.79 -5.96
CA PHE A 46 -19.03 10.86 -7.23
C PHE A 46 -17.53 10.55 -7.03
N ILE A 47 -17.03 9.61 -7.83
CA ILE A 47 -15.62 9.22 -7.90
C ILE A 47 -15.32 9.02 -9.38
N ASP A 48 -14.31 9.72 -9.88
CA ASP A 48 -13.87 9.64 -11.26
C ASP A 48 -13.37 8.22 -11.56
N SER A 49 -13.89 7.62 -12.63
CA SER A 49 -13.52 6.27 -13.07
C SER A 49 -12.04 6.14 -13.41
N LYS A 50 -11.37 7.24 -13.76
CA LYS A 50 -9.92 7.30 -14.03
C LYS A 50 -9.06 6.87 -12.84
N LEU A 51 -9.56 7.03 -11.61
CA LEU A 51 -8.81 6.65 -10.41
C LEU A 51 -8.71 5.12 -10.22
N LYS A 52 -9.60 4.33 -10.85
CA LYS A 52 -9.77 2.86 -10.75
C LYS A 52 -10.11 2.35 -9.34
N TYR A 53 -9.54 2.95 -8.31
CA TYR A 53 -9.64 2.58 -6.91
C TYR A 53 -10.22 3.71 -6.06
N TYR A 54 -11.08 3.34 -5.12
CA TYR A 54 -11.56 4.23 -4.07
C TYR A 54 -10.56 4.35 -2.92
N GLN A 55 -9.93 3.23 -2.56
CA GLN A 55 -8.96 3.16 -1.47
C GLN A 55 -7.88 2.13 -1.80
N LEU A 56 -6.64 2.46 -1.48
CA LEU A 56 -5.47 1.61 -1.67
C LEU A 56 -4.66 1.59 -0.39
N LYS A 57 -4.18 0.41 0.00
CA LYS A 57 -3.23 0.23 1.08
C LYS A 57 -2.02 -0.51 0.53
N TYR A 58 -0.89 0.18 0.50
CA TYR A 58 0.41 -0.41 0.27
C TYR A 58 1.09 -0.68 1.60
N THR A 59 1.75 -1.82 1.72
CA THR A 59 2.55 -2.17 2.91
C THR A 59 3.93 -2.63 2.49
N CYS A 60 4.90 -2.52 3.38
CA CYS A 60 6.21 -3.12 3.15
C CYS A 60 6.09 -4.63 2.86
N ILE A 61 6.97 -5.18 2.03
CA ILE A 61 7.04 -6.62 1.70
C ILE A 61 7.30 -7.50 2.93
N LYS A 62 8.02 -6.97 3.91
CA LYS A 62 8.22 -7.57 5.24
C LYS A 62 7.03 -7.36 6.17
N GLY A 63 6.09 -6.50 5.77
CA GLY A 63 4.81 -6.31 6.42
C GLY A 63 3.84 -7.46 6.10
N GLY A 64 2.92 -7.72 7.01
CA GLY A 64 2.03 -8.87 6.92
C GLY A 64 0.60 -8.62 7.35
N ARG A 65 -0.31 -9.39 6.75
CA ARG A 65 -1.60 -9.68 7.35
C ARG A 65 -1.36 -10.79 8.37
N ASN A 66 -1.34 -10.44 9.65
CA ASN A 66 -1.41 -11.43 10.72
C ASN A 66 -2.80 -12.07 10.63
N PHE A 67 -2.93 -13.12 9.83
CA PHE A 67 -4.14 -13.91 9.79
C PHE A 67 -4.20 -14.66 11.11
N LYS A 68 -5.08 -14.23 12.02
CA LYS A 68 -5.37 -15.01 13.22
C LYS A 68 -6.09 -16.27 12.75
N SER A 69 -5.41 -17.41 12.80
CA SER A 69 -6.07 -18.71 12.56
C SER A 69 -7.05 -18.96 13.69
N ALA A 70 -8.32 -19.18 13.37
CA ALA A 70 -9.36 -19.49 14.36
C ALA A 70 -9.28 -20.93 14.93
N GLY A 71 -8.30 -21.74 14.50
CA GLY A 71 -8.14 -23.12 14.93
C GLY A 71 -7.20 -23.28 16.14
N LYS A 72 -7.49 -24.25 17.02
CA LYS A 72 -6.69 -24.60 18.21
C LYS A 72 -5.32 -25.24 17.91
N GLY A 73 -4.92 -25.37 16.64
CA GLY A 73 -3.65 -25.97 16.23
C GLY A 73 -2.57 -24.91 15.97
N LYS A 74 -1.50 -24.90 16.77
CA LYS A 74 -0.28 -24.11 16.50
C LYS A 74 0.41 -24.68 15.24
N LYS A 75 0.07 -24.18 14.05
CA LYS A 75 0.95 -24.33 12.88
C LYS A 75 2.06 -23.28 13.00
N VAL A 76 3.25 -23.72 13.41
CA VAL A 76 4.46 -22.88 13.39
C VAL A 76 4.90 -22.76 11.92
N SER A 77 4.34 -21.81 11.20
CA SER A 77 4.83 -21.45 9.86
C SER A 77 5.70 -20.21 9.99
N SER A 78 7.01 -20.36 9.75
CA SER A 78 7.95 -19.24 9.71
C SER A 78 7.65 -18.42 8.45
N THR A 79 6.77 -17.43 8.58
CA THR A 79 6.51 -16.52 7.48
C THR A 79 7.63 -15.47 7.49
N TYR A 80 8.25 -15.21 6.35
CA TYR A 80 9.29 -14.17 6.15
C TYR A 80 8.84 -12.71 6.47
N LYS A 81 7.65 -12.56 7.05
CA LYS A 81 7.01 -11.29 7.40
C LYS A 81 7.37 -10.94 8.84
N SER A 82 8.31 -10.03 9.00
CA SER A 82 8.74 -9.48 10.29
C SER A 82 7.68 -8.62 11.00
N GLY A 83 6.46 -8.53 10.47
CA GLY A 83 5.40 -7.71 11.05
C GLY A 83 5.64 -6.21 10.90
N CYS A 84 6.28 -5.79 9.81
CA CYS A 84 6.55 -4.38 9.57
C CYS A 84 5.25 -3.57 9.38
N ASP A 85 5.08 -2.52 10.19
CA ASP A 85 3.92 -1.63 10.14
C ASP A 85 4.02 -0.52 9.10
N ALA A 86 5.14 -0.42 8.38
CA ALA A 86 5.32 0.57 7.33
C ALA A 86 4.25 0.38 6.24
N HIS A 87 3.47 1.44 6.03
CA HIS A 87 2.34 1.42 5.12
C HIS A 87 2.05 2.79 4.54
N ILE A 88 1.43 2.78 3.37
CA ILE A 88 0.95 3.97 2.68
C ILE A 88 -0.50 3.71 2.31
N MET A 89 -1.41 4.50 2.86
CA MET A 89 -2.84 4.41 2.58
C MET A 89 -3.29 5.62 1.80
N LEU A 90 -3.97 5.36 0.69
CA LEU A 90 -4.57 6.36 -0.18
C LEU A 90 -6.08 6.18 -0.26
N ARG A 91 -6.78 7.28 -0.42
CA ARG A 91 -8.23 7.31 -0.62
C ARG A 91 -8.60 8.37 -1.64
N ALA A 92 -9.70 8.17 -2.36
CA ALA A 92 -10.27 9.22 -3.20
C ALA A 92 -10.59 10.48 -2.35
N SER A 93 -9.99 11.60 -2.74
CA SER A 93 -10.22 12.95 -2.18
C SER A 93 -11.70 13.30 -2.18
N MET A 94 -12.17 14.23 -1.35
CA MET A 94 -13.58 14.63 -1.20
C MET A 94 -14.29 15.01 -2.51
N CYS A 95 -13.56 15.60 -3.47
CA CYS A 95 -14.11 15.92 -4.79
C CYS A 95 -14.23 14.71 -5.72
N GLY A 96 -13.61 13.57 -5.38
CA GLY A 96 -13.68 12.33 -6.17
C GLY A 96 -12.75 12.29 -7.39
N THR A 97 -11.96 13.33 -7.64
CA THR A 97 -11.13 13.50 -8.84
C THR A 97 -9.65 13.14 -8.64
N LYS A 98 -9.20 13.00 -7.39
CA LYS A 98 -7.79 12.73 -7.04
C LYS A 98 -7.68 11.66 -5.97
N LEU A 99 -6.58 10.91 -5.93
CA LEU A 99 -6.19 10.03 -4.84
C LEU A 99 -5.30 10.80 -3.84
N GLN A 100 -5.70 10.85 -2.58
CA GLN A 100 -4.97 11.52 -1.52
C GLN A 100 -4.34 10.52 -0.56
N ILE A 101 -3.11 10.77 -0.11
CA ILE A 101 -2.49 10.03 0.99
C ILE A 101 -3.14 10.43 2.31
N ILE A 102 -3.88 9.50 2.91
CA ILE A 102 -4.58 9.69 4.18
C ILE A 102 -3.78 9.19 5.39
N SER A 103 -2.85 8.25 5.18
CA SER A 103 -1.98 7.72 6.22
C SER A 103 -0.68 7.25 5.60
N ILE A 104 0.45 7.60 6.21
CA ILE A 104 1.76 7.13 5.83
C ILE A 104 2.55 6.81 7.10
N LYS A 105 3.16 5.62 7.13
CA LYS A 105 4.09 5.19 8.17
C LYS A 105 5.35 4.70 7.49
N THR A 106 6.46 5.36 7.78
CA THR A 106 7.78 5.11 7.19
C THR A 106 8.73 4.38 8.14
N GLU A 107 8.27 4.07 9.35
CA GLU A 107 9.07 3.36 10.34
C GLU A 107 9.11 1.86 10.02
N HIS A 108 10.32 1.33 9.89
CA HIS A 108 10.57 -0.09 9.65
C HIS A 108 11.19 -0.73 10.89
N ASN A 109 10.70 -1.91 11.26
CA ASN A 109 11.26 -2.72 12.34
C ASN A 109 12.36 -3.70 11.85
N HIS A 110 12.87 -3.49 10.65
CA HIS A 110 13.89 -4.32 10.03
C HIS A 110 14.85 -3.44 9.24
N THR A 111 16.07 -3.93 9.02
CA THR A 111 17.05 -3.23 8.20
C THR A 111 16.54 -3.11 6.77
N ILE A 112 16.57 -1.88 6.26
CA ILE A 112 16.30 -1.55 4.87
C ILE A 112 17.68 -1.38 4.22
N SER A 113 18.02 -2.24 3.28
CA SER A 113 19.32 -2.17 2.61
C SER A 113 19.16 -2.32 1.11
N LYS A 114 20.01 -1.62 0.35
CA LYS A 114 20.07 -1.67 -1.12
C LYS A 114 20.21 -3.11 -1.64
N VAL A 115 20.90 -3.97 -0.89
CA VAL A 115 21.07 -5.41 -1.17
C VAL A 115 19.73 -6.16 -1.12
N THR A 116 18.87 -5.84 -0.15
CA THR A 116 17.55 -6.48 -0.01
C THR A 116 16.55 -5.97 -1.04
N PHE A 117 16.73 -4.75 -1.55
CA PHE A 117 15.88 -4.14 -2.58
C PHE A 117 16.19 -4.65 -4.00
N GLY A 118 17.47 -4.89 -4.30
CA GLY A 118 17.95 -5.19 -5.65
C GLY A 118 17.49 -6.52 -6.26
N SER A 119 17.06 -7.50 -5.46
CA SER A 119 16.64 -8.82 -5.98
C SER A 119 15.33 -8.79 -6.77
N ARG A 120 14.57 -7.69 -6.72
CA ARG A 120 13.31 -7.51 -7.47
C ARG A 120 13.50 -6.87 -8.85
N TYR A 121 14.71 -6.38 -9.17
CA TYR A 121 15.06 -5.69 -10.42
C TYR A 121 16.12 -6.43 -11.25
N LEU A 122 16.48 -7.66 -10.87
CA LEU A 122 17.45 -8.51 -11.56
C LEU A 122 16.75 -9.75 -12.17
N TYR A 123 15.71 -9.56 -12.98
CA TYR A 123 15.21 -10.53 -13.97
C TYR A 123 14.43 -9.80 -15.06
#